data_AF-A0A4R5P8E8-F1
#
_entry.id   AF-A0A4R5P8E8-F1
#
_cell.length_a   1.000
_cell.length_b   1.000
_cell.length_c   1.000
_cell.angle_alpha   90.00
_cell.angle_beta   90.00
_cell.angle_gamma   90.00
#
_symmetry.space_group_name_H-M   'P 1'
#
loop_
_entity.id
_entity.type
_entity.pdbx_description
1 polymer ?
#
loop_
_entity_poly.entity_id
_entity_poly.type
_entity_poly.pdbx_seq_one_letter_code
_entity_poly.pdbx_strand_id
1 'polypeptide(L)'
;MSTADARVHDSLALVTRTEYVSGLARARVPLGAVLLVAALVLLPVLALAGVDALVVVLVVGGLLSGSFAVAALGPLVQRRSAVRLGVVDGQILIGTEDSKDVVRPLNELVDVALSLDQSPDTRVSPVDCDLRIRGIRYLQLTFDDGLAYHVALLETDPVAAEIRRRLERAQPKAQSASTDSKPSEQQRTRTERPPKPVKPRHTAETEDRELITPAASPAADIRLWEAARVAHRRVLSEYGAYELEPERYLRYPGVTDIGRVPVMDFHSALGEAQALATDEYPNDAAYAGRYRAAVEALRRAWVRCERDGKAAGTSYLDGDDQADLCTAAKLYTHAHATDHPGEKHSYLRKVQQILVDLDERGCVQLPRPMTAAIEAQALLALEPGTR
;
A
#
# COMPACT_ATOMS: atom_id res chain seq x y z
N MET A 1 -8.51 -3.17 36.08
CA MET A 1 -7.92 -3.32 34.74
C MET A 1 -6.79 -4.31 34.85
N SER A 2 -7.02 -5.51 34.34
CA SER A 2 -6.27 -6.73 34.65
C SER A 2 -4.99 -6.80 33.81
N THR A 3 -3.91 -7.31 34.39
CA THR A 3 -2.60 -7.54 33.75
C THR A 3 -2.67 -8.44 32.49
N ALA A 4 -3.79 -9.11 32.27
CA ALA A 4 -4.09 -9.86 31.06
C ALA A 4 -4.34 -8.96 29.82
N ASP A 5 -5.05 -7.83 29.96
CA ASP A 5 -5.29 -6.90 28.84
C ASP A 5 -4.01 -6.20 28.38
N ALA A 6 -3.08 -5.93 29.31
CA ALA A 6 -1.79 -5.33 28.99
C ALA A 6 -0.91 -6.26 28.13
N ARG A 7 -0.93 -7.58 28.38
CA ARG A 7 -0.16 -8.57 27.58
C ARG A 7 -0.73 -8.79 26.18
N VAL A 8 -2.05 -8.69 26.02
CA VAL A 8 -2.72 -8.82 24.71
C VAL A 8 -2.42 -7.61 23.83
N HIS A 9 -2.22 -6.42 24.40
CA HIS A 9 -1.78 -5.26 23.62
C HIS A 9 -0.29 -5.30 23.26
N ASP A 10 0.58 -5.81 24.13
CA ASP A 10 2.03 -5.92 23.84
C ASP A 10 2.38 -6.90 22.71
N SER A 11 1.47 -7.82 22.39
CA SER A 11 1.65 -8.86 21.36
C SER A 11 1.09 -8.50 19.98
N LEU A 12 0.56 -7.28 19.81
CA LEU A 12 -0.01 -6.84 18.54
C LEU A 12 1.08 -6.27 17.62
N ALA A 13 1.23 -6.83 16.43
CA ALA A 13 2.14 -6.36 15.40
C ALA A 13 1.67 -4.98 14.88
N LEU A 14 2.46 -3.94 15.14
CA LEU A 14 2.16 -2.59 14.67
C LEU A 14 3.14 -2.21 13.56
N VAL A 15 2.63 -1.76 12.42
CA VAL A 15 3.43 -1.27 11.30
C VAL A 15 2.78 0.02 10.79
N THR A 16 3.55 1.10 10.78
CA THR A 16 3.17 2.37 10.14
C THR A 16 3.88 2.52 8.80
N ARG A 17 3.23 3.25 7.88
CA ARG A 17 3.66 3.45 6.51
C ARG A 17 3.63 4.94 6.17
N THR A 18 4.79 5.50 5.86
CA THR A 18 4.92 6.90 5.47
C THR A 18 5.23 6.97 3.97
N GLU A 19 4.24 7.35 3.16
CA GLU A 19 4.38 7.44 1.69
C GLU A 19 5.27 8.61 1.27
N TYR A 20 6.05 8.42 0.19
CA TYR A 20 6.79 9.49 -0.45
C TYR A 20 6.82 9.32 -1.98
N VAL A 21 7.06 10.43 -2.67
CA VAL A 21 7.30 10.42 -4.12
C VAL A 21 8.80 10.18 -4.35
N SER A 22 9.14 9.07 -5.00
CA SER A 22 10.53 8.69 -5.29
C SER A 22 11.25 9.73 -6.17
N GLY A 23 12.59 9.80 -6.06
CA GLY A 23 13.39 10.74 -6.84
C GLY A 23 13.23 10.58 -8.36
N LEU A 24 13.07 9.35 -8.84
CA LEU A 24 12.79 9.04 -10.24
C LEU A 24 11.43 9.61 -10.71
N ALA A 25 10.41 9.58 -9.85
CA ALA A 25 9.12 10.21 -10.15
C ALA A 25 9.23 11.75 -10.17
N ARG A 26 10.12 12.33 -9.34
CA ARG A 26 10.37 13.78 -9.30
C ARG A 26 11.19 14.28 -10.50
N ALA A 27 12.07 13.44 -11.07
CA ALA A 27 12.88 13.76 -12.25
C ALA A 27 12.11 13.67 -13.59
N ARG A 28 10.95 13.01 -13.62
CA ARG A 28 10.13 12.86 -14.84
C ARG A 28 9.46 14.16 -15.29
N VAL A 29 8.99 14.97 -14.34
CA VAL A 29 8.36 16.27 -14.61
C VAL A 29 9.32 17.22 -15.34
N PRO A 30 10.57 17.45 -14.87
CA PRO A 30 11.51 18.28 -15.61
C PRO A 30 11.96 17.62 -16.92
N LEU A 31 12.07 16.28 -16.99
CA LEU A 31 12.46 15.59 -18.23
C LEU A 31 11.43 15.80 -19.36
N GLY A 32 10.13 15.65 -19.05
CA GLY A 32 9.07 15.93 -20.03
C GLY A 32 9.07 17.39 -20.48
N ALA A 33 9.24 18.33 -19.55
CA ALA A 33 9.34 19.75 -19.87
C ALA A 33 10.57 20.07 -20.75
N VAL A 34 11.73 19.45 -20.48
CA VAL A 34 12.94 19.62 -21.31
C VAL A 34 12.73 19.08 -22.72
N LEU A 35 12.11 17.91 -22.88
CA LEU A 35 11.80 17.33 -24.20
C LEU A 35 10.85 18.24 -25.01
N LEU A 36 9.82 18.79 -24.34
CA LEU A 36 8.88 19.73 -24.96
C LEU A 36 9.57 21.02 -25.41
N VAL A 37 10.37 21.64 -24.53
CA VAL A 37 11.11 22.87 -24.84
C VAL A 37 12.14 22.62 -25.94
N ALA A 38 12.85 21.49 -25.89
CA ALA A 38 13.77 21.09 -26.93
C ALA A 38 13.07 20.97 -28.29
N ALA A 39 11.90 20.31 -28.35
CA ALA A 39 11.10 20.21 -29.57
C ALA A 39 10.69 21.58 -30.13
N LEU A 40 10.26 22.50 -29.25
CA LEU A 40 9.84 23.85 -29.63
C LEU A 40 10.99 24.69 -30.21
N VAL A 41 12.21 24.55 -29.66
CA VAL A 41 13.40 25.27 -30.12
C VAL A 41 14.02 24.64 -31.37
N LEU A 42 14.02 23.30 -31.47
CA LEU A 42 14.63 22.60 -32.60
C LEU A 42 13.88 22.83 -33.91
N LEU A 43 12.55 22.95 -33.85
CA LEU A 43 11.70 23.12 -35.03
C LEU A 43 12.11 24.33 -35.90
N PRO A 44 12.19 25.58 -35.37
CA PRO A 44 12.62 26.72 -36.19
C PRO A 44 14.09 26.62 -36.63
N VAL A 45 14.98 26.07 -35.80
CA VAL A 45 16.40 25.93 -36.13
C VAL A 45 16.60 24.98 -37.31
N LEU A 46 15.94 23.83 -37.31
CA LEU A 46 16.01 22.86 -38.40
C LEU A 46 15.37 23.40 -39.69
N ALA A 47 14.27 24.14 -39.56
CA ALA A 47 13.61 24.79 -40.70
C ALA A 47 14.52 25.86 -41.34
N LEU A 48 15.20 26.69 -40.55
CA LEU A 48 16.16 27.70 -41.03
C LEU A 48 17.40 27.08 -41.67
N ALA A 49 17.83 25.92 -41.19
CA ALA A 49 18.97 25.18 -41.74
C ALA A 49 18.65 24.42 -43.05
N GLY A 50 17.40 24.44 -43.51
CA GLY A 50 16.99 23.77 -44.74
C GLY A 50 17.03 22.24 -44.65
N VAL A 51 16.88 21.69 -43.43
CA VAL A 51 16.86 20.24 -43.22
C VAL A 51 15.63 19.63 -43.87
N ASP A 52 15.79 18.44 -44.43
CA ASP A 52 14.72 17.69 -45.07
C ASP A 52 13.50 17.52 -44.14
N ALA A 53 12.30 17.72 -44.68
CA ALA A 53 11.06 17.74 -43.92
C ALA A 53 10.80 16.41 -43.18
N LEU A 54 11.21 15.28 -43.74
CA LEU A 54 11.02 13.97 -43.12
C LEU A 54 11.92 13.81 -41.89
N VAL A 55 13.14 14.35 -41.93
CA VAL A 55 14.05 14.38 -40.78
C VAL A 55 13.51 15.29 -39.69
N VAL A 56 12.97 16.46 -40.04
CA VAL A 56 12.35 17.37 -39.07
C VAL A 56 11.17 16.71 -38.35
N VAL A 57 10.29 16.04 -39.11
CA VAL A 57 9.13 15.32 -38.56
C VAL A 57 9.56 14.21 -37.62
N LEU A 58 10.56 13.40 -37.98
CA LEU A 58 11.05 12.31 -37.13
C LEU A 58 11.64 12.82 -35.82
N VAL A 59 12.48 13.86 -35.87
CA VAL A 59 13.17 14.37 -34.69
C VAL A 59 12.22 15.12 -33.76
N VAL A 60 11.46 16.08 -34.28
CA VAL A 60 10.51 16.87 -33.48
C VAL A 60 9.34 16.01 -33.02
N GLY A 61 8.82 15.16 -33.91
CA GLY A 61 7.77 14.19 -33.59
C GLY A 61 8.22 13.22 -32.50
N GLY A 62 9.43 12.67 -32.59
CA GLY A 62 9.99 11.80 -31.56
C GLY A 62 10.12 12.47 -30.18
N LEU A 63 10.58 13.73 -30.14
CA LEU A 63 10.66 14.51 -28.90
C LEU A 63 9.28 14.79 -28.30
N LEU A 64 8.29 15.17 -29.12
CA LEU A 64 6.92 15.40 -28.68
C LEU A 64 6.25 14.12 -28.19
N SER A 65 6.37 13.02 -28.94
CA SER A 65 5.87 11.71 -28.54
C SER A 65 6.53 11.22 -27.25
N GLY A 66 7.85 11.44 -27.09
CA GLY A 66 8.56 11.14 -25.85
C GLY A 66 8.06 11.95 -24.65
N SER A 67 7.83 13.26 -24.83
CA SER A 67 7.24 14.13 -23.80
C SER A 67 5.84 13.66 -23.41
N PHE A 68 4.98 13.35 -24.38
CA PHE A 68 3.64 12.82 -24.14
C PHE A 68 3.66 11.46 -23.45
N ALA A 69 4.55 10.56 -23.86
CA ALA A 69 4.69 9.26 -23.22
C ALA A 69 5.09 9.41 -21.74
N VAL A 70 6.04 10.30 -21.42
CA VAL A 70 6.44 10.58 -20.03
C VAL A 70 5.28 11.16 -19.21
N ALA A 71 4.45 12.02 -19.82
CA ALA A 71 3.29 12.62 -19.16
C ALA A 71 2.12 11.64 -18.96
N ALA A 72 1.80 10.84 -19.98
CA ALA A 72 0.64 9.95 -20.01
C ALA A 72 0.87 8.64 -19.23
N LEU A 73 2.08 8.07 -19.28
CA LEU A 73 2.42 6.84 -18.53
C LEU A 73 2.85 7.13 -17.09
N GLY A 74 3.10 8.40 -16.75
CA GLY A 74 3.57 8.83 -15.43
C GLY A 74 2.67 8.42 -14.25
N PRO A 75 1.33 8.62 -14.33
CA PRO A 75 0.40 8.24 -13.26
C PRO A 75 0.16 6.72 -13.16
N LEU A 76 0.27 5.99 -14.28
CA LEU A 76 -0.01 4.55 -14.36
C LEU A 76 1.13 3.70 -13.78
N VAL A 77 2.37 4.16 -13.86
CA VAL A 77 3.56 3.45 -13.36
C VAL A 77 4.03 3.97 -11.98
N GLN A 78 3.32 4.93 -11.39
CA GLN A 78 3.65 5.46 -10.06
C GLN A 78 3.26 4.46 -8.95
N ARG A 79 4.21 3.58 -8.58
CA ARG A 79 4.24 2.99 -7.25
C ARG A 79 4.70 4.07 -6.27
N ARG A 80 3.83 4.43 -5.31
CA ARG A 80 4.20 5.31 -4.21
C ARG A 80 5.07 4.52 -3.25
N SER A 81 6.38 4.68 -3.35
CA SER A 81 7.31 4.10 -2.40
C SER A 81 6.97 4.63 -0.99
N ALA A 82 7.13 3.78 0.02
CA ALA A 82 6.87 4.17 1.40
C ALA A 82 7.99 3.69 2.30
N VAL A 83 8.26 4.48 3.35
CA VAL A 83 9.09 4.07 4.48
C VAL A 83 8.19 3.33 5.46
N ARG A 84 8.65 2.19 5.95
CA ARG A 84 7.94 1.33 6.89
C ARG A 84 8.70 1.31 8.21
N LEU A 85 7.97 1.54 9.30
CA LEU A 85 8.46 1.36 10.66
C LEU A 85 7.46 0.46 11.37
N GLY A 86 7.93 -0.60 12.02
CA GLY A 86 7.08 -1.48 12.79
C GLY A 86 7.70 -1.95 14.08
N VAL A 87 6.85 -2.33 15.03
CA VAL A 87 7.24 -3.02 16.26
C VAL A 87 6.42 -4.29 16.38
N VAL A 88 7.10 -5.44 16.36
CA VAL A 88 6.49 -6.77 16.36
C VAL A 88 7.31 -7.68 17.26
N ASP A 89 6.70 -8.26 18.30
CA ASP A 89 7.32 -9.24 19.21
C ASP A 89 8.69 -8.82 19.77
N GLY A 90 8.82 -7.55 20.16
CA GLY A 90 10.09 -7.03 20.67
C GLY A 90 11.16 -6.89 19.59
N GLN A 91 10.79 -6.76 18.32
CA GLN A 91 11.65 -6.38 17.22
C GLN A 91 11.13 -5.12 16.53
N ILE A 92 12.05 -4.31 16.04
CA ILE A 92 11.85 -3.10 15.27
C ILE A 92 12.11 -3.44 13.81
N LEU A 93 11.12 -3.18 12.95
CA LEU A 93 11.19 -3.36 11.51
C LEU A 93 11.40 -2.00 10.87
N ILE A 94 12.46 -1.81 10.11
CA ILE A 94 12.81 -0.55 9.45
C ILE A 94 13.09 -0.84 7.98
N GLY A 95 12.34 -0.26 7.06
CA GLY A 95 12.60 -0.51 5.65
C GLY A 95 11.80 0.35 4.69
N THR A 96 11.83 -0.05 3.42
CA THR A 96 11.09 0.60 2.34
C THR A 96 10.27 -0.43 1.58
N GLU A 97 9.41 -0.01 0.65
CA GLU A 97 8.75 -0.97 -0.25
C GLU A 97 9.72 -1.64 -1.23
N ASP A 98 10.82 -0.96 -1.56
CA ASP A 98 11.75 -1.37 -2.61
C ASP A 98 12.99 -2.10 -2.04
N SER A 99 13.11 -2.20 -0.72
CA SER A 99 14.22 -2.84 -0.01
C SER A 99 13.72 -3.84 1.02
N LYS A 100 14.56 -4.82 1.36
CA LYS A 100 14.28 -5.71 2.50
C LYS A 100 14.22 -4.89 3.78
N ASP A 101 13.33 -5.28 4.69
CA ASP A 101 13.22 -4.66 6.01
C ASP A 101 14.43 -5.07 6.85
N VAL A 102 15.09 -4.08 7.43
CA VAL A 102 16.07 -4.26 8.48
C VAL A 102 15.32 -4.56 9.77
N VAL A 103 15.66 -5.68 10.39
CA VAL A 103 15.03 -6.13 11.64
C VAL A 103 16.05 -5.99 12.76
N ARG A 104 15.71 -5.22 13.79
CA ARG A 104 16.56 -5.03 14.97
C ARG A 104 15.78 -5.40 16.22
N PRO A 105 16.33 -6.15 17.18
CA PRO A 105 15.62 -6.43 18.40
C PRO A 105 15.50 -5.15 19.26
N LEU A 106 14.38 -5.05 19.96
CA LEU A 106 13.99 -3.87 20.72
C LEU A 106 14.88 -3.64 21.95
N ASN A 107 15.55 -4.69 22.44
CA ASN A 107 16.50 -4.62 23.55
C ASN A 107 17.86 -4.01 23.16
N GLU A 108 18.19 -3.95 21.87
CA GLU A 108 19.36 -3.23 21.36
C GLU A 108 19.10 -1.72 21.27
N LEU A 109 17.85 -1.27 21.44
CA LEU A 109 17.48 0.13 21.33
C LEU A 109 17.95 0.91 22.57
N VAL A 110 18.90 1.82 22.36
CA VAL A 110 19.49 2.64 23.42
C VAL A 110 18.76 3.96 23.59
N ASP A 111 18.39 4.61 22.48
CA ASP A 111 17.75 5.91 22.50
C ASP A 111 16.73 6.07 21.38
N VAL A 112 15.68 6.85 21.65
CA VAL A 112 14.62 7.20 20.72
C VAL A 112 14.33 8.68 20.88
N ALA A 113 14.57 9.45 19.82
CA ALA A 113 14.31 10.88 19.81
C ALA A 113 13.50 11.28 18.57
N LEU A 114 12.42 12.02 18.77
CA LEU A 114 11.66 12.62 17.68
C LEU A 114 12.27 13.97 17.32
N SER A 115 12.52 14.19 16.02
CA SER A 115 12.98 15.49 15.54
C SER A 115 11.97 16.60 15.84
N LEU A 116 12.46 17.73 16.35
CA LEU A 116 11.65 18.95 16.56
C LEU A 116 11.23 19.57 15.23
N ASP A 117 12.12 19.53 14.25
CA ASP A 117 11.93 20.10 12.93
C ASP A 117 11.55 19.02 11.91
N GLN A 118 10.76 19.42 10.90
CA GLN A 118 10.47 18.57 9.76
C GLN A 118 11.72 18.41 8.88
N SER A 119 11.87 17.26 8.22
CA SER A 119 13.01 17.04 7.33
C SER A 119 13.01 18.04 6.17
N PRO A 120 14.13 18.71 5.86
CA PRO A 120 14.22 19.65 4.75
C PRO A 120 14.20 18.95 3.38
N ASP A 121 14.67 17.70 3.33
CA ASP A 121 14.79 16.88 2.13
C ASP A 121 14.28 15.45 2.33
N THR A 122 14.04 14.76 1.21
CA THR A 122 13.70 13.33 1.17
C THR A 122 15.01 12.57 0.94
N ARG A 123 15.46 11.80 1.94
CA ARG A 123 16.62 10.91 1.86
C ARG A 123 16.17 9.52 2.25
N VAL A 124 16.27 8.59 1.32
CA VAL A 124 15.86 7.20 1.54
C VAL A 124 17.01 6.30 1.10
N SER A 125 17.94 6.10 2.02
CA SER A 125 19.10 5.22 1.92
C SER A 125 19.09 4.26 3.11
N PRO A 126 18.60 3.02 2.92
CA PRO A 126 18.68 2.00 3.96
C PRO A 126 20.11 1.70 4.40
N VAL A 127 21.09 1.82 3.49
CA VAL A 127 22.52 1.58 3.77
C VAL A 127 23.08 2.65 4.70
N ASP A 128 22.69 3.91 4.51
CA ASP A 128 23.12 5.03 5.36
C ASP A 128 22.25 5.20 6.61
N CYS A 129 21.30 4.27 6.84
CA CYS A 129 20.31 4.35 7.92
C CYS A 129 19.49 5.66 7.89
N ASP A 130 19.31 6.29 6.72
CA ASP A 130 18.63 7.57 6.56
C ASP A 130 17.37 7.40 5.68
N LEU A 131 16.20 7.39 6.31
CA LEU A 131 14.88 7.20 5.72
C LEU A 131 13.96 8.39 6.01
N ARG A 132 14.49 9.61 5.86
CA ARG A 132 13.77 10.86 6.05
C ARG A 132 12.94 11.26 4.82
N ILE A 133 11.78 11.87 5.06
CA ILE A 133 10.88 12.37 4.02
C ILE A 133 10.67 13.86 4.22
N ARG A 134 10.88 14.65 3.16
CA ARG A 134 10.70 16.11 3.17
C ARG A 134 9.33 16.50 3.73
N GLY A 135 9.31 17.44 4.68
CA GLY A 135 8.10 17.95 5.31
C GLY A 135 7.49 17.04 6.37
N ILE A 136 8.14 15.91 6.68
CA ILE A 136 7.72 14.99 7.73
C ILE A 136 8.81 14.97 8.80
N ARG A 137 8.42 14.92 10.08
CA ARG A 137 9.36 14.66 11.18
C ARG A 137 9.88 13.23 11.11
N TYR A 138 11.00 12.99 11.74
CA TYR A 138 11.62 11.68 11.76
C TYR A 138 11.98 11.28 13.17
N LEU A 139 11.98 9.97 13.40
CA LEU A 139 12.41 9.33 14.61
C LEU A 139 13.88 8.94 14.45
N GLN A 140 14.72 9.35 15.38
CA GLN A 140 16.09 8.90 15.51
C GLN A 140 16.11 7.71 16.47
N LEU A 141 16.49 6.54 15.96
CA LEU A 141 16.62 5.30 16.72
C LEU A 141 18.10 4.97 16.82
N THR A 142 18.64 5.02 18.03
CA THR A 142 20.05 4.68 18.28
C THR A 142 20.13 3.32 18.92
N PHE A 143 20.94 2.44 18.35
CA PHE A 143 21.15 1.09 18.85
C PHE A 143 22.50 0.95 19.56
N ASP A 144 22.70 -0.17 20.25
CA ASP A 144 23.87 -0.48 21.07
C ASP A 144 25.18 -0.63 20.27
N ASP A 145 25.08 -1.06 19.01
CA ASP A 145 26.17 -1.05 18.02
C ASP A 145 26.57 0.37 17.56
N GLY A 146 25.86 1.40 18.03
CA GLY A 146 26.10 2.80 17.70
C GLY A 146 25.49 3.25 16.37
N LEU A 147 24.76 2.37 15.66
CA LEU A 147 24.04 2.76 14.45
C LEU A 147 22.80 3.60 14.81
N ALA A 148 22.61 4.68 14.07
CA ALA A 148 21.48 5.59 14.24
C ALA A 148 20.60 5.60 12.98
N TYR A 149 19.35 5.17 13.12
CA TYR A 149 18.37 5.20 12.04
C TYR A 149 17.51 6.45 12.13
N HIS A 150 17.36 7.15 11.02
CA HIS A 150 16.46 8.30 10.90
C HIS A 150 15.24 7.90 10.08
N VAL A 151 14.10 7.66 10.71
CA VAL A 151 12.92 7.09 10.05
C VAL A 151 11.77 8.08 10.04
N ALA A 152 11.26 8.44 8.85
CA ALA A 152 10.14 9.35 8.73
C ALA A 152 8.87 8.78 9.39
N LEU A 153 8.25 9.59 10.25
CA LEU A 153 7.10 9.20 11.05
C LEU A 153 6.00 10.26 10.95
N LEU A 154 4.82 9.85 10.47
CA LEU A 154 3.67 10.75 10.38
C LEU A 154 2.95 10.81 11.73
N GLU A 155 3.09 11.92 12.46
CA GLU A 155 2.48 12.07 13.80
C GLU A 155 0.95 12.00 13.81
N THR A 156 0.30 12.32 12.69
CA THR A 156 -1.16 12.26 12.57
C THR A 156 -1.69 10.83 12.46
N ASP A 157 -0.82 9.83 12.24
CA ASP A 157 -1.20 8.42 12.22
C ASP A 157 -1.28 7.85 13.65
N PRO A 158 -2.45 7.35 14.10
CA PRO A 158 -2.59 6.76 15.44
C PRO A 158 -1.70 5.53 15.65
N VAL A 159 -1.36 4.78 14.58
CA VAL A 159 -0.46 3.63 14.66
C VAL A 159 0.98 4.09 14.89
N ALA A 160 1.41 5.15 14.20
CA ALA A 160 2.72 5.77 14.39
C ALA A 160 2.90 6.31 15.83
N ALA A 161 1.85 6.92 16.38
CA ALA A 161 1.86 7.41 17.76
C ALA A 161 2.03 6.28 18.79
N GLU A 162 1.34 5.15 18.59
CA GLU A 162 1.48 3.99 19.48
C GLU A 162 2.83 3.28 19.32
N ILE A 163 3.35 3.18 18.10
CA ILE A 163 4.71 2.66 17.85
C ILE A 163 5.74 3.49 18.63
N ARG A 164 5.69 4.83 18.51
CA ARG A 164 6.59 5.73 19.27
C ARG A 164 6.49 5.46 20.77
N ARG A 165 5.27 5.37 21.30
CA ARG A 165 5.03 5.12 22.72
C ARG A 165 5.59 3.79 23.21
N ARG A 166 5.64 2.75 22.36
CA ARG A 166 6.26 1.45 22.69
C ARG A 166 7.78 1.53 22.65
N LEU A 167 8.34 2.20 21.65
CA LEU A 167 9.77 2.41 21.53
C LEU A 167 10.31 3.22 22.72
N GLU A 168 9.62 4.28 23.14
CA GLU A 168 9.97 5.08 24.32
C GLU A 168 9.88 4.27 25.64
N ARG A 169 8.87 3.40 25.78
CA ARG A 169 8.74 2.51 26.95
C ARG A 169 9.84 1.45 27.04
N ALA A 170 10.32 1.00 25.89
CA ALA A 170 11.35 -0.01 25.80
C ALA A 170 12.76 0.54 25.97
N GLN A 171 12.94 1.87 25.99
CA GLN A 171 14.22 2.46 26.35
C GLN A 171 14.65 1.95 27.72
N PRO A 172 15.89 1.43 27.85
CA PRO A 172 16.47 1.15 29.15
C PRO A 172 16.79 2.46 29.87
N LYS A 173 15.77 3.15 30.42
CA LYS A 173 16.00 4.34 31.25
C LYS A 173 16.09 3.94 32.71
N ALA A 174 17.32 3.96 33.20
CA ALA A 174 17.68 4.30 34.57
C ALA A 174 16.67 3.85 35.64
N GLN A 175 16.79 2.61 36.09
CA GLN A 175 16.41 2.25 37.47
C GLN A 175 17.30 3.01 38.44
N SER A 176 17.05 4.30 38.63
CA SER A 176 17.49 5.12 39.76
C SER A 176 16.96 6.54 39.54
N ALA A 177 15.74 6.83 40.04
CA ALA A 177 15.42 8.11 40.69
C ALA A 177 13.92 8.25 40.98
N SER A 178 13.46 7.58 42.05
CA SER A 178 12.46 8.08 43.00
C SER A 178 12.47 7.05 44.15
N THR A 179 12.92 7.30 45.36
CA THR A 179 12.72 8.47 46.22
C THR A 179 13.70 8.33 47.39
N ASP A 180 14.59 9.30 47.61
CA ASP A 180 14.60 9.96 48.91
C ASP A 180 15.29 11.33 48.85
N SER A 181 14.72 12.28 49.59
CA SER A 181 15.08 13.68 49.57
C SER A 181 16.23 13.98 50.52
N LYS A 182 17.21 14.79 50.10
CA LYS A 182 17.54 16.07 50.76
C LYS A 182 18.61 16.87 50.00
N PRO A 183 18.62 18.22 50.19
CA PRO A 183 19.34 19.14 49.33
C PRO A 183 20.76 19.40 49.85
N SER A 184 21.73 19.43 48.94
CA SER A 184 23.02 20.07 49.18
C SER A 184 23.42 20.87 47.95
N GLU A 185 23.24 22.17 48.12
CA GLU A 185 23.92 23.27 47.47
C GLU A 185 25.45 23.09 47.48
N GLN A 186 26.11 23.67 46.46
CA GLN A 186 27.57 23.74 46.17
C GLN A 186 28.00 22.83 44.99
N GLN A 187 28.75 23.23 43.96
CA GLN A 187 29.37 24.49 43.60
C GLN A 187 29.98 24.30 42.19
N ARG A 188 29.68 25.24 41.28
CA ARG A 188 30.55 25.78 40.22
C ARG A 188 31.75 24.93 39.76
N THR A 189 31.81 24.59 38.47
CA THR A 189 32.59 25.29 37.42
C THR A 189 33.01 24.37 36.26
N ARG A 190 33.05 24.99 35.07
CA ARG A 190 34.12 24.89 34.07
C ARG A 190 34.08 23.81 32.97
N THR A 191 33.88 24.33 31.76
CA THR A 191 34.78 24.23 30.59
C THR A 191 34.23 23.43 29.40
N GLU A 192 33.75 24.19 28.43
CA GLU A 192 33.72 23.85 27.01
C GLU A 192 35.07 23.31 26.51
N ARG A 193 35.05 22.22 25.74
CA ARG A 193 36.02 22.02 24.64
C ARG A 193 35.42 21.16 23.50
N PRO A 194 35.79 21.44 22.24
CA PRO A 194 35.13 20.95 21.02
C PRO A 194 35.67 19.59 20.54
N PRO A 195 34.97 18.91 19.60
CA PRO A 195 35.36 17.59 19.11
C PRO A 195 36.57 17.67 18.15
N LYS A 196 37.49 16.71 18.26
CA LYS A 196 38.59 16.49 17.31
C LYS A 196 38.10 15.67 16.10
N PRO A 197 38.56 15.98 14.88
CA PRO A 197 38.13 15.31 13.65
C PRO A 197 38.95 14.03 13.42
N VAL A 198 38.27 12.91 13.17
CA VAL A 198 38.91 11.67 12.68
C VAL A 198 38.77 11.65 11.15
N LYS A 199 39.91 11.62 10.45
CA LYS A 199 40.01 11.47 8.99
C LYS A 199 39.87 9.98 8.59
N PRO A 200 39.39 9.70 7.36
CA PRO A 200 39.00 8.36 6.92
C PRO A 200 40.21 7.53 6.52
N ARG A 201 40.20 6.24 6.87
CA ARG A 201 41.13 5.24 6.35
C ARG A 201 40.42 4.43 5.28
N HIS A 202 40.75 4.71 4.02
CA HIS A 202 40.56 3.77 2.93
C HIS A 202 41.55 2.61 3.09
N THR A 203 41.02 1.39 3.03
CA THR A 203 41.71 0.25 2.43
C THR A 203 40.65 -0.52 1.66
N ALA A 204 40.85 -0.59 0.36
CA ALA A 204 40.12 -1.44 -0.57
C ALA A 204 40.67 -2.88 -0.47
N GLU A 205 39.98 -3.79 -1.17
CA GLU A 205 40.23 -5.23 -1.36
C GLU A 205 39.47 -6.13 -0.37
N THR A 206 38.69 -7.15 -0.74
CA THR A 206 38.23 -7.73 -2.01
C THR A 206 37.07 -8.66 -1.62
N GLU A 207 36.02 -8.71 -2.45
CA GLU A 207 35.03 -9.79 -2.63
C GLU A 207 34.81 -10.78 -1.47
N ASP A 208 33.62 -10.71 -0.84
CA ASP A 208 32.73 -11.88 -0.82
C ASP A 208 31.29 -11.51 -0.43
N ARG A 209 30.40 -11.70 -1.40
CA ARG A 209 29.00 -12.13 -1.31
C ARG A 209 28.38 -12.30 0.10
N GLU A 210 28.05 -11.20 0.79
CA GLU A 210 27.18 -11.27 1.99
C GLU A 210 25.69 -11.21 1.63
N LEU A 211 25.20 -12.40 1.31
CA LEU A 211 23.99 -13.01 1.87
C LEU A 211 22.97 -12.05 2.52
N ILE A 212 21.88 -11.88 1.78
CA ILE A 212 20.51 -11.82 2.27
C ILE A 212 20.36 -12.47 3.66
N THR A 213 20.10 -11.68 4.69
CA THR A 213 19.75 -12.18 6.02
C THR A 213 18.31 -12.69 6.03
N PRO A 214 18.05 -13.94 6.44
CA PRO A 214 16.71 -14.44 6.72
C PRO A 214 16.17 -13.81 8.02
N ALA A 215 14.85 -13.81 8.21
CA ALA A 215 14.23 -13.37 9.46
C ALA A 215 14.90 -14.08 10.66
N ALA A 216 15.39 -13.32 11.64
CA ALA A 216 16.32 -13.80 12.66
C ALA A 216 15.73 -14.81 13.68
N SER A 217 14.47 -15.23 13.53
CA SER A 217 13.90 -16.35 14.27
C SER A 217 12.83 -17.08 13.42
N PRO A 218 12.87 -18.43 13.34
CA PRO A 218 11.84 -19.21 12.66
C PRO A 218 10.41 -18.91 13.16
N ALA A 219 10.26 -18.60 14.45
CA ALA A 219 8.96 -18.27 15.03
C ALA A 219 8.39 -16.94 14.50
N ALA A 220 9.26 -15.95 14.22
CA ALA A 220 8.84 -14.67 13.65
C ALA A 220 8.40 -14.83 12.19
N ASP A 221 9.11 -15.64 11.41
CA ASP A 221 8.76 -15.88 10.01
C ASP A 221 7.39 -16.58 9.87
N ILE A 222 7.11 -17.55 10.75
CA ILE A 222 5.80 -18.23 10.85
C ILE A 222 4.69 -17.21 11.12
N ARG A 223 4.85 -16.33 12.12
CA ARG A 223 3.82 -15.31 12.44
C ARG A 223 3.59 -14.33 11.30
N LEU A 224 4.66 -13.88 10.64
CA LEU A 224 4.55 -12.99 9.48
C LEU A 224 3.84 -13.69 8.31
N TRP A 225 4.09 -14.98 8.12
CA TRP A 225 3.39 -15.80 7.13
C TRP A 225 1.90 -15.98 7.49
N GLU A 226 1.57 -16.25 8.75
CA GLU A 226 0.18 -16.33 9.23
C GLU A 226 -0.56 -14.99 9.06
N ALA A 227 0.10 -13.87 9.38
CA ALA A 227 -0.45 -12.54 9.17
C ALA A 227 -0.76 -12.28 7.69
N ALA A 228 0.12 -12.71 6.79
CA ALA A 228 -0.13 -12.66 5.35
C ALA A 228 -1.33 -13.55 4.94
N ARG A 229 -1.51 -14.73 5.53
CA ARG A 229 -2.71 -15.56 5.28
C ARG A 229 -4.00 -14.89 5.74
N VAL A 230 -3.98 -14.24 6.90
CA VAL A 230 -5.13 -13.46 7.40
C VAL A 230 -5.45 -12.31 6.44
N ALA A 231 -4.42 -11.58 6.00
CA ALA A 231 -4.55 -10.51 5.02
C ALA A 231 -5.11 -11.00 3.66
N HIS A 232 -4.61 -12.12 3.15
CA HIS A 232 -5.10 -12.73 1.92
C HIS A 232 -6.58 -13.12 2.03
N ARG A 233 -6.96 -13.83 3.10
CA ARG A 233 -8.37 -14.20 3.35
C ARG A 233 -9.28 -12.98 3.48
N ARG A 234 -8.78 -11.90 4.09
CA ARG A 234 -9.54 -10.65 4.18
C ARG A 234 -9.82 -10.06 2.80
N VAL A 235 -8.83 -9.99 1.92
CA VAL A 235 -9.02 -9.53 0.53
C VAL A 235 -10.04 -10.40 -0.20
N LEU A 236 -9.94 -11.73 -0.07
CA LEU A 236 -10.91 -12.66 -0.67
C LEU A 236 -12.34 -12.44 -0.14
N SER A 237 -12.49 -12.19 1.16
CA SER A 237 -13.80 -11.90 1.76
C SER A 237 -14.36 -10.56 1.30
N GLU A 238 -13.52 -9.52 1.21
CA GLU A 238 -13.93 -8.19 0.74
C GLU A 238 -14.31 -8.22 -0.74
N TYR A 239 -13.51 -8.89 -1.58
CA TYR A 239 -13.81 -9.11 -2.99
C TYR A 239 -15.07 -9.97 -3.18
N GLY A 240 -15.18 -11.07 -2.43
CA GLY A 240 -16.34 -11.96 -2.48
C GLY A 240 -17.66 -11.25 -2.17
N ALA A 241 -17.67 -10.20 -1.35
CA ALA A 241 -18.87 -9.39 -1.14
C ALA A 241 -19.37 -8.71 -2.43
N TYR A 242 -18.49 -8.35 -3.37
CA TYR A 242 -18.90 -7.79 -4.67
C TYR A 242 -19.41 -8.85 -5.64
N GLU A 243 -18.94 -10.10 -5.53
CA GLU A 243 -19.43 -11.21 -6.36
C GLU A 243 -20.72 -11.85 -5.83
N LEU A 244 -21.00 -11.73 -4.53
CA LEU A 244 -22.09 -12.44 -3.87
C LEU A 244 -23.26 -11.53 -3.47
N GLU A 245 -23.05 -10.23 -3.25
CA GLU A 245 -24.10 -9.29 -2.82
C GLU A 245 -24.63 -8.48 -4.03
N PRO A 246 -25.86 -8.74 -4.52
CA PRO A 246 -26.38 -8.06 -5.70
C PRO A 246 -26.43 -6.53 -5.57
N GLU A 247 -26.70 -6.01 -4.37
CA GLU A 247 -26.74 -4.56 -4.11
C GLU A 247 -25.39 -3.89 -4.38
N ARG A 248 -24.29 -4.53 -3.96
CA ARG A 248 -22.94 -3.99 -4.18
C ARG A 248 -22.59 -4.00 -5.66
N TYR A 249 -22.90 -5.11 -6.35
CA TYR A 249 -22.66 -5.22 -7.79
C TYR A 249 -23.45 -4.15 -8.57
N LEU A 250 -24.75 -4.03 -8.32
CA LEU A 250 -25.62 -3.05 -9.00
C LEU A 250 -25.15 -1.60 -8.79
N ARG A 251 -24.53 -1.30 -7.64
CA ARG A 251 -24.02 0.03 -7.33
C ARG A 251 -22.62 0.29 -7.88
N TYR A 252 -21.75 -0.73 -7.89
CA TYR A 252 -20.34 -0.62 -8.25
C TYR A 252 -19.90 -1.76 -9.18
N PRO A 253 -20.48 -1.88 -10.38
CA PRO A 253 -20.16 -2.99 -11.30
C PRO A 253 -18.69 -2.97 -11.76
N GLY A 254 -18.07 -1.79 -11.79
CA GLY A 254 -16.68 -1.62 -12.19
C GLY A 254 -15.63 -2.23 -11.24
N VAL A 255 -16.03 -2.77 -10.08
CA VAL A 255 -15.10 -3.46 -9.17
C VAL A 255 -14.83 -4.91 -9.62
N THR A 256 -15.79 -5.54 -10.32
CA THR A 256 -15.70 -6.93 -10.79
C THR A 256 -15.56 -7.04 -12.31
N ASP A 257 -15.64 -5.92 -13.03
CA ASP A 257 -15.52 -5.90 -14.49
C ASP A 257 -14.06 -6.10 -14.94
N ILE A 258 -13.76 -7.31 -15.43
CA ILE A 258 -12.41 -7.68 -15.87
C ILE A 258 -11.94 -6.93 -17.12
N GLY A 259 -12.83 -6.25 -17.84
CA GLY A 259 -12.44 -5.35 -18.94
C GLY A 259 -11.61 -4.15 -18.45
N ARG A 260 -11.65 -3.85 -17.15
CA ARG A 260 -10.94 -2.72 -16.55
C ARG A 260 -9.55 -3.14 -16.07
N VAL A 261 -8.55 -2.34 -16.45
CA VAL A 261 -7.13 -2.57 -16.08
C VAL A 261 -6.92 -2.78 -14.57
N PRO A 262 -7.50 -1.97 -13.66
CA PRO A 262 -7.32 -2.19 -12.22
C PRO A 262 -7.85 -3.54 -11.71
N VAL A 263 -8.88 -4.08 -12.36
CA VAL A 263 -9.47 -5.39 -12.04
C VAL A 263 -8.57 -6.51 -12.58
N MET A 264 -8.04 -6.36 -13.80
CA MET A 264 -7.04 -7.29 -14.35
C MET A 264 -5.77 -7.37 -13.50
N ASP A 265 -5.26 -6.22 -13.04
CA ASP A 265 -4.09 -6.14 -12.16
C ASP A 265 -4.36 -6.85 -10.82
N PHE A 266 -5.57 -6.68 -10.28
CA PHE A 266 -6.03 -7.38 -9.08
C PHE A 266 -6.08 -8.90 -9.29
N HIS A 267 -6.70 -9.40 -10.35
CA HIS A 267 -6.75 -10.84 -10.63
C HIS A 267 -5.38 -11.44 -10.89
N SER A 268 -4.48 -10.70 -11.54
CA SER A 268 -3.09 -11.13 -11.75
C SER A 268 -2.36 -11.30 -10.41
N ALA A 269 -2.45 -10.29 -9.54
CA ALA A 269 -1.85 -10.34 -8.21
C ALA A 269 -2.51 -11.41 -7.31
N LEU A 270 -3.81 -11.66 -7.48
CA LEU A 270 -4.54 -12.70 -6.78
C LEU A 270 -4.05 -14.08 -7.20
N GLY A 271 -3.88 -14.32 -8.51
CA GLY A 271 -3.33 -15.56 -9.04
C GLY A 271 -1.92 -15.85 -8.53
N GLU A 272 -1.05 -14.83 -8.47
CA GLU A 272 0.29 -14.96 -7.89
C GLU A 272 0.26 -15.34 -6.40
N ALA A 273 -0.60 -14.67 -5.61
CA ALA A 273 -0.74 -14.97 -4.19
C ALA A 273 -1.36 -16.35 -3.94
N GLN A 274 -2.32 -16.78 -4.77
CA GLN A 274 -2.95 -18.10 -4.70
C GLN A 274 -1.97 -19.22 -5.08
N ALA A 275 -1.14 -19.02 -6.10
CA ALA A 275 -0.12 -20.01 -6.51
C ALA A 275 0.93 -20.28 -5.41
N LEU A 276 1.15 -19.30 -4.52
CA LEU A 276 2.07 -19.40 -3.40
C LEU A 276 1.37 -19.75 -2.07
N ALA A 277 0.04 -19.88 -2.06
CA ALA A 277 -0.72 -20.14 -0.84
C ALA A 277 -0.56 -21.60 -0.41
N THR A 278 -0.10 -21.81 0.82
CA THR A 278 -0.03 -23.12 1.46
C THR A 278 -0.88 -23.13 2.73
N ASP A 279 -1.40 -24.31 3.10
CA ASP A 279 -2.22 -24.46 4.31
C ASP A 279 -1.38 -24.45 5.59
N GLU A 280 -0.16 -24.97 5.49
CA GLU A 280 0.84 -25.00 6.55
C GLU A 280 2.08 -24.21 6.14
N TYR A 281 2.86 -23.81 7.14
CA TYR A 281 4.11 -23.09 6.91
C TYR A 281 5.08 -23.97 6.10
N PRO A 282 5.65 -23.48 4.99
CA PRO A 282 6.40 -24.31 4.03
C PRO A 282 7.78 -24.78 4.55
N ASN A 283 8.16 -24.42 5.77
CA ASN A 283 9.52 -24.64 6.33
C ASN A 283 10.66 -24.05 5.48
N ASP A 284 10.33 -23.13 4.57
CA ASP A 284 11.25 -22.38 3.72
C ASP A 284 10.95 -20.87 3.85
N ALA A 285 11.85 -20.16 4.53
CA ALA A 285 11.71 -18.73 4.80
C ALA A 285 11.74 -17.88 3.50
N ALA A 286 12.44 -18.33 2.46
CA ALA A 286 12.46 -17.63 1.17
C ALA A 286 11.11 -17.78 0.46
N TYR A 287 10.53 -18.98 0.49
CA TYR A 287 9.18 -19.22 -0.03
C TYR A 287 8.13 -18.40 0.73
N ALA A 288 8.16 -18.44 2.07
CA ALA A 288 7.28 -17.65 2.91
C ALA A 288 7.43 -16.15 2.64
N GLY A 289 8.66 -15.66 2.45
CA GLY A 289 8.94 -14.29 2.04
C GLY A 289 8.31 -13.90 0.70
N ARG A 290 8.35 -14.77 -0.31
CA ARG A 290 7.67 -14.54 -1.61
C ARG A 290 6.16 -14.49 -1.45
N TYR A 291 5.57 -15.41 -0.68
CA TYR A 291 4.13 -15.38 -0.41
C TYR A 291 3.71 -14.06 0.26
N ARG A 292 4.45 -13.61 1.29
CA ARG A 292 4.18 -12.33 1.94
C ARG A 292 4.25 -11.14 0.97
N ALA A 293 5.26 -11.12 0.10
CA ALA A 293 5.40 -10.08 -0.92
C ALA A 293 4.24 -10.10 -1.93
N ALA A 294 3.80 -11.28 -2.36
CA ALA A 294 2.66 -11.46 -3.26
C ALA A 294 1.34 -11.00 -2.62
N VAL A 295 1.09 -11.35 -1.35
CA VAL A 295 -0.10 -10.89 -0.61
C VAL A 295 -0.12 -9.36 -0.44
N GLU A 296 1.04 -8.74 -0.21
CA GLU A 296 1.13 -7.28 -0.13
C GLU A 296 0.86 -6.63 -1.49
N ALA A 297 1.36 -7.21 -2.58
CA ALA A 297 1.02 -6.78 -3.93
C ALA A 297 -0.48 -6.90 -4.22
N LEU A 298 -1.09 -8.03 -3.85
CA LEU A 298 -2.53 -8.28 -3.93
C LEU A 298 -3.33 -7.21 -3.15
N ARG A 299 -2.96 -6.90 -1.91
CA ARG A 299 -3.63 -5.86 -1.11
C ARG A 299 -3.61 -4.50 -1.79
N ARG A 300 -2.46 -4.09 -2.34
CA ARG A 300 -2.37 -2.80 -3.06
C ARG A 300 -3.20 -2.80 -4.34
N ALA A 301 -3.18 -3.89 -5.09
CA ALA A 301 -3.99 -4.04 -6.29
C ALA A 301 -5.48 -3.98 -5.94
N TRP A 302 -5.90 -4.64 -4.86
CA TRP A 302 -7.27 -4.60 -4.34
C TRP A 302 -7.73 -3.20 -3.97
N VAL A 303 -6.96 -2.46 -3.15
CA VAL A 303 -7.32 -1.09 -2.76
C VAL A 303 -7.47 -0.17 -3.98
N ARG A 304 -6.60 -0.33 -4.99
CA ARG A 304 -6.67 0.45 -6.23
C ARG A 304 -7.91 0.08 -7.04
N CYS A 305 -8.13 -1.23 -7.24
CA CYS A 305 -9.28 -1.79 -7.93
C CYS A 305 -10.59 -1.28 -7.30
N GLU A 306 -10.75 -1.47 -5.99
CA GLU A 306 -11.97 -1.11 -5.28
C GLU A 306 -12.23 0.40 -5.32
N ARG A 307 -11.19 1.22 -5.12
CA ARG A 307 -11.31 2.68 -5.21
C ARG A 307 -11.70 3.14 -6.61
N ASP A 308 -11.07 2.57 -7.64
CA ASP A 308 -11.34 2.91 -9.04
C ASP A 308 -12.77 2.51 -9.44
N GLY A 309 -13.19 1.28 -9.13
CA GLY A 309 -14.54 0.80 -9.39
C GLY A 309 -15.61 1.62 -8.65
N LYS A 310 -15.36 2.00 -7.39
CA LYS A 310 -16.26 2.91 -6.66
C LYS A 310 -16.30 4.32 -7.23
N ALA A 311 -15.17 4.86 -7.67
CA ALA A 311 -15.09 6.20 -8.24
C ALA A 311 -15.79 6.29 -9.60
N ALA A 312 -15.67 5.24 -10.42
CA ALA A 312 -16.38 5.13 -11.68
C ALA A 312 -17.88 4.85 -11.47
N GLY A 313 -18.24 4.03 -10.47
CA GLY A 313 -19.63 3.63 -10.25
C GLY A 313 -20.19 2.95 -11.50
N THR A 314 -21.15 3.61 -12.17
CA THR A 314 -21.72 3.20 -13.46
C THR A 314 -21.36 4.14 -14.61
N SER A 315 -20.57 5.20 -14.39
CA SER A 315 -20.33 6.26 -15.37
C SER A 315 -19.37 5.88 -16.50
N TYR A 316 -18.82 4.66 -16.46
CA TYR A 316 -17.93 4.14 -17.50
C TYR A 316 -18.68 3.37 -18.58
N LEU A 317 -19.97 3.14 -18.37
CA LEU A 317 -20.88 2.50 -19.30
C LEU A 317 -21.51 3.55 -20.21
N ASP A 318 -21.99 3.11 -21.37
CA ASP A 318 -22.79 3.97 -22.25
C ASP A 318 -24.11 4.36 -21.57
N GLY A 319 -24.69 5.49 -22.01
CA GLY A 319 -25.85 6.09 -21.32
C GLY A 319 -27.06 5.17 -21.21
N ASP A 320 -27.31 4.34 -22.23
CA ASP A 320 -28.41 3.39 -22.25
C ASP A 320 -28.15 2.24 -21.25
N ASP A 321 -26.94 1.70 -21.23
CA ASP A 321 -26.55 0.63 -20.29
C ASP A 321 -26.54 1.13 -18.83
N GLN A 322 -26.12 2.38 -18.63
CA GLN A 322 -26.20 3.04 -17.33
C GLN A 322 -27.65 3.18 -16.86
N ALA A 323 -28.58 3.53 -17.75
CA ALA A 323 -29.99 3.64 -17.44
C ALA A 323 -30.62 2.28 -17.12
N ASP A 324 -30.22 1.23 -17.84
CA ASP A 324 -30.62 -0.15 -17.59
C ASP A 324 -30.18 -0.61 -16.19
N LEU A 325 -28.90 -0.43 -15.82
CA LEU A 325 -28.42 -0.75 -14.47
C LEU A 325 -29.11 0.06 -13.38
N CYS A 326 -29.35 1.35 -13.62
CA CYS A 326 -30.09 2.19 -12.69
C CYS A 326 -31.52 1.66 -12.47
N THR A 327 -32.15 1.17 -13.53
CA THR A 327 -33.48 0.55 -13.48
C THR A 327 -33.43 -0.78 -12.72
N ALA A 328 -32.46 -1.63 -12.99
CA ALA A 328 -32.23 -2.87 -12.24
C ALA A 328 -32.02 -2.60 -10.74
N ALA A 329 -31.22 -1.60 -10.37
CA ALA A 329 -31.03 -1.20 -8.98
C ALA A 329 -32.33 -0.79 -8.29
N LYS A 330 -33.17 0.03 -8.96
CA LYS A 330 -34.48 0.44 -8.42
C LYS A 330 -35.43 -0.75 -8.24
N LEU A 331 -35.52 -1.62 -9.25
CA LEU A 331 -36.36 -2.82 -9.20
C LEU A 331 -35.93 -3.75 -8.06
N TYR A 332 -34.62 -3.91 -7.86
CA TYR A 332 -34.07 -4.69 -6.76
C TYR A 332 -34.45 -4.07 -5.40
N THR A 333 -34.35 -2.75 -5.24
CA THR A 333 -34.82 -2.07 -4.02
C THR A 333 -36.33 -2.26 -3.79
N HIS A 334 -37.15 -2.17 -4.84
CA HIS A 334 -38.59 -2.43 -4.74
C HIS A 334 -38.91 -3.88 -4.35
N ALA A 335 -38.15 -4.84 -4.86
CA ALA A 335 -38.29 -6.26 -4.49
C ALA A 335 -38.04 -6.53 -3.00
N HIS A 336 -37.12 -5.77 -2.38
CA HIS A 336 -36.86 -5.87 -0.93
C HIS A 336 -37.80 -5.05 -0.06
N ALA A 337 -38.46 -4.05 -0.65
CA ALA A 337 -39.44 -3.21 0.06
C ALA A 337 -40.87 -3.77 0.05
N THR A 338 -41.20 -4.70 -0.86
CA THR A 338 -42.55 -5.29 -0.96
C THR A 338 -42.66 -6.59 -0.15
N ASP A 339 -43.77 -6.75 0.55
CA ASP A 339 -44.15 -8.00 1.24
C ASP A 339 -44.96 -8.94 0.33
N HIS A 340 -45.33 -8.50 -0.89
CA HIS A 340 -46.13 -9.30 -1.82
C HIS A 340 -45.24 -10.27 -2.61
N PRO A 341 -45.40 -11.60 -2.44
CA PRO A 341 -44.49 -12.58 -3.03
C PRO A 341 -44.47 -12.54 -4.58
N GLY A 342 -45.64 -12.34 -5.20
CA GLY A 342 -45.76 -12.23 -6.67
C GLY A 342 -45.13 -10.95 -7.25
N GLU A 343 -45.22 -9.82 -6.54
CA GLU A 343 -44.55 -8.58 -6.94
C GLU A 343 -43.03 -8.72 -6.80
N LYS A 344 -42.58 -9.27 -5.66
CA LYS A 344 -41.16 -9.55 -5.41
C LYS A 344 -40.56 -10.44 -6.50
N HIS A 345 -41.25 -11.53 -6.86
CA HIS A 345 -40.83 -12.40 -7.95
C HIS A 345 -40.72 -11.66 -9.29
N SER A 346 -41.73 -10.85 -9.62
CA SER A 346 -41.77 -10.09 -10.87
C SER A 346 -40.63 -9.08 -10.98
N TYR A 347 -40.33 -8.37 -9.89
CA TYR A 347 -39.21 -7.43 -9.83
C TYR A 347 -37.86 -8.15 -9.98
N LEU A 348 -37.61 -9.23 -9.24
CA LEU A 348 -36.35 -9.99 -9.31
C LEU A 348 -36.13 -10.63 -10.68
N ARG A 349 -37.18 -11.18 -11.31
CA ARG A 349 -37.13 -11.68 -12.70
C ARG A 349 -36.73 -10.59 -13.68
N LYS A 350 -37.30 -9.38 -13.53
CA LYS A 350 -36.95 -8.26 -14.41
C LYS A 350 -35.52 -7.76 -14.20
N VAL A 351 -35.04 -7.75 -12.96
CA VAL A 351 -33.63 -7.44 -12.64
C VAL A 351 -32.72 -8.45 -13.34
N GLN A 352 -33.00 -9.76 -13.21
CA GLN A 352 -32.23 -10.81 -13.86
C GLN A 352 -32.17 -10.62 -15.38
N GLN A 353 -33.31 -10.34 -16.02
CA GLN A 353 -33.36 -10.11 -17.47
C GLN A 353 -32.47 -8.94 -17.89
N ILE A 354 -32.58 -7.79 -17.22
CA ILE A 354 -31.76 -6.61 -17.55
C ILE A 354 -30.28 -6.92 -17.45
N LEU A 355 -29.88 -7.66 -16.41
CA LEU A 355 -28.48 -7.99 -16.22
C LEU A 355 -27.97 -8.98 -17.27
N VAL A 356 -28.76 -10.00 -17.64
CA VAL A 356 -28.40 -10.91 -18.74
C VAL A 356 -28.26 -10.15 -20.06
N ASP A 357 -29.18 -9.22 -20.36
CA ASP A 357 -29.12 -8.39 -21.56
C ASP A 357 -27.86 -7.50 -21.59
N LEU A 358 -27.36 -7.07 -20.43
CA LEU A 358 -26.12 -6.30 -20.31
C LEU A 358 -24.86 -7.17 -20.46
N ASP A 359 -24.86 -8.42 -19.97
CA ASP A 359 -23.78 -9.41 -20.15
C ASP A 359 -23.67 -9.85 -21.62
N GLU A 360 -24.81 -10.12 -22.28
CA GLU A 360 -24.85 -10.53 -23.69
C GLU A 360 -24.35 -9.44 -24.63
N ARG A 361 -24.56 -8.15 -24.29
CA ARG A 361 -23.97 -7.01 -25.00
C ARG A 361 -22.46 -6.85 -24.75
N GLY A 362 -21.92 -7.53 -23.73
CA GLY A 362 -20.51 -7.42 -23.32
C GLY A 362 -20.19 -6.12 -22.60
N CYS A 363 -21.18 -5.39 -22.10
CA CYS A 363 -21.01 -4.08 -21.46
C CYS A 363 -20.56 -4.21 -20.00
N VAL A 364 -20.98 -5.29 -19.34
CA VAL A 364 -20.55 -5.68 -18.00
C VAL A 364 -20.36 -7.18 -17.99
N GLN A 365 -19.43 -7.66 -17.19
CA GLN A 365 -19.32 -9.10 -16.94
C GLN A 365 -20.07 -9.45 -15.66
N LEU A 366 -21.00 -10.40 -15.76
CA LEU A 366 -21.77 -10.85 -14.61
C LEU A 366 -21.05 -11.97 -13.83
N PRO A 367 -20.80 -11.79 -12.52
CA PRO A 367 -20.40 -12.90 -11.67
C PRO A 367 -21.52 -13.95 -11.64
N ARG A 368 -21.24 -15.18 -12.10
CA ARG A 368 -22.21 -16.28 -12.07
C ARG A 368 -22.86 -16.53 -10.70
N PRO A 369 -22.13 -16.43 -9.57
CA PRO A 369 -22.73 -16.58 -8.24
C PRO A 369 -23.81 -15.53 -7.95
N MET A 370 -23.64 -14.31 -8.45
CA MET A 370 -24.61 -13.22 -8.28
C MET A 370 -25.92 -13.55 -9.00
N THR A 371 -25.85 -13.98 -10.27
CA THR A 371 -27.04 -14.36 -11.05
C THR A 371 -27.81 -15.48 -10.37
N ALA A 372 -27.08 -16.51 -9.90
CA ALA A 372 -27.66 -17.62 -9.15
C ALA A 372 -28.32 -17.15 -7.84
N ALA A 373 -27.73 -16.17 -7.15
CA ALA A 373 -28.31 -15.60 -5.93
C ALA A 373 -29.62 -14.83 -6.19
N ILE A 374 -29.70 -14.03 -7.26
CA ILE A 374 -30.95 -13.35 -7.65
C ILE A 374 -32.01 -14.37 -8.06
N GLU A 375 -31.63 -15.39 -8.83
CA GLU A 375 -32.54 -16.45 -9.27
C GLU A 375 -33.10 -17.24 -8.08
N ALA A 376 -32.24 -17.62 -7.12
CA ALA A 376 -32.66 -18.28 -5.89
C ALA A 376 -33.64 -17.41 -5.08
N GLN A 377 -33.37 -16.10 -4.95
CA GLN A 377 -34.29 -15.18 -4.28
C GLN A 377 -35.64 -15.08 -5.02
N ALA A 378 -35.64 -15.11 -6.35
CA ALA A 378 -36.86 -15.10 -7.14
C ALA A 378 -37.68 -16.37 -6.95
N LEU A 379 -37.04 -17.54 -6.87
CA LEU A 379 -37.70 -18.82 -6.61
C LEU A 379 -38.29 -18.87 -5.20
N LEU A 380 -37.52 -18.47 -4.18
CA LEU A 380 -37.97 -18.38 -2.80
C LEU A 380 -39.18 -17.44 -2.63
N ALA A 381 -39.27 -16.38 -3.43
CA ALA A 381 -40.41 -15.48 -3.43
C ALA A 381 -41.72 -16.12 -3.94
N LEU A 382 -41.67 -17.29 -4.59
CA LEU A 382 -42.87 -18.03 -5.00
C LEU A 382 -43.19 -19.21 -4.08
N GLU A 383 -42.29 -19.58 -3.17
CA GLU A 383 -42.54 -20.66 -2.24
C GLU A 383 -43.65 -20.26 -1.25
N PRO A 384 -44.76 -21.01 -1.18
CA PRO A 384 -45.81 -20.74 -0.20
C PRO A 384 -45.24 -20.96 1.20
N GLY A 385 -45.26 -19.92 2.03
CA GLY A 385 -44.57 -19.89 3.32
C GLY A 385 -44.92 -21.07 4.23
N THR A 386 -44.02 -22.05 4.33
CA THR A 386 -43.93 -22.93 5.50
C THR A 386 -43.25 -22.15 6.62
N ARG A 387 -44.08 -21.58 7.51
CA ARG A 387 -43.69 -21.21 8.87
C ARG A 387 -43.78 -22.42 9.79
#